data_AF-A0A3M9MHY8-F1
#
_entry.id   AF-A0A3M9MHY8-F1
#
_cell.length_a   1.000
_cell.length_b   1.000
_cell.length_c   1.000
_cell.angle_alpha   90.00
_cell.angle_beta   90.00
_cell.angle_gamma   90.00
#
_symmetry.space_group_name_H-M   'P 1'
#
loop_
_entity.id
_entity.type
_entity.pdbx_description
1 polymer ?
#
loop_
_entity_poly.entity_id
_entity_poly.type
_entity_poly.pdbx_seq_one_letter_code
_entity_poly.pdbx_strand_id
1 'polypeptide(L)'
;MLGYRGINAGTVRVCDFRRARGLYILYNDYGPNYVGIARGTQGIGQRLLSHDRTRNDAQKTWTRFSWFSFDDVVDVGKTGWSEIRLRSALKEVDAATVVFDMEALMIKVLGTAIQGSQIDMNFNRGQAVKQWHQITYDDLYPGRPLGKVDITRLTDWTLRSYMDEIDGEG
;
A
#
# COMPACT_ATOMS: atom_id res chain seq x y z
N MET A 1 7.78 -2.37 -2.15
CA MET A 1 6.54 -1.65 -1.77
C MET A 1 5.88 -2.40 -0.64
N LEU A 2 6.41 -2.21 0.58
CA LEU A 2 5.82 -2.78 1.78
C LEU A 2 4.78 -1.81 2.33
N GLY A 3 3.69 -2.36 2.87
CA GLY A 3 2.70 -1.60 3.61
C GLY A 3 2.42 -2.23 4.95
N TYR A 4 2.01 -1.41 5.92
CA TYR A 4 1.61 -1.86 7.25
C TYR A 4 0.22 -1.36 7.64
N ARG A 5 -0.38 -2.05 8.61
CA ARG A 5 -1.61 -1.65 9.31
C ARG A 5 -1.48 -1.98 10.79
N GLY A 6 -2.00 -1.09 11.64
CA GLY A 6 -1.87 -1.21 13.08
C GLY A 6 -0.49 -0.75 13.58
N ILE A 7 -0.43 -0.33 14.83
CA ILE A 7 0.78 0.27 15.44
C ILE A 7 1.20 -0.41 16.75
N ASN A 8 0.32 -1.24 17.32
CA ASN A 8 0.55 -1.93 18.58
C ASN A 8 1.09 -3.33 18.33
N ALA A 9 1.89 -3.83 19.28
CA ALA A 9 2.33 -5.22 19.27
C ALA A 9 1.10 -6.15 19.26
N GLY A 10 1.17 -7.23 18.47
CA GLY A 10 0.07 -8.19 18.29
C GLY A 10 -1.02 -7.79 17.28
N THR A 11 -1.19 -6.50 16.97
CA THR A 11 -2.15 -6.03 15.96
C THR A 11 -1.50 -5.50 14.69
N VAL A 12 -0.20 -5.20 14.75
CA VAL A 12 0.57 -4.82 13.55
C VAL A 12 0.54 -5.95 12.52
N ARG A 13 0.34 -5.55 11.26
CA ARG A 13 0.40 -6.40 10.08
C ARG A 13 1.22 -5.69 9.02
N VAL A 14 2.09 -6.43 8.34
CA VAL A 14 2.95 -5.99 7.25
C VAL A 14 2.70 -6.88 6.04
N CYS A 15 2.66 -6.28 4.85
CA CYS A 15 2.41 -6.98 3.60
C CYS A 15 3.22 -6.38 2.46
N ASP A 16 3.70 -7.23 1.55
CA ASP A 16 4.32 -6.81 0.30
C ASP A 16 3.29 -6.69 -0.82
N PHE A 17 3.03 -5.45 -1.25
CA PHE A 17 2.03 -5.15 -2.27
C PHE A 17 2.60 -5.12 -3.69
N ARG A 18 3.89 -5.41 -3.92
CA ARG A 18 4.51 -5.32 -5.26
C ARG A 18 3.74 -6.11 -6.32
N ARG A 19 3.22 -7.29 -5.97
CA ARG A 19 2.49 -8.17 -6.88
C ARG A 19 0.99 -7.89 -6.95
N ALA A 20 0.47 -7.01 -6.10
CA ALA A 20 -0.94 -6.67 -6.07
C ALA A 20 -1.41 -6.07 -7.40
N ARG A 21 -2.64 -6.39 -7.80
CA ARG A 21 -3.33 -5.79 -8.96
C ARG A 21 -4.29 -4.72 -8.49
N GLY A 22 -4.55 -3.78 -9.39
CA GLY A 22 -5.52 -2.72 -9.16
C GLY A 22 -5.10 -1.40 -9.82
N LEU A 23 -5.38 -0.30 -9.12
CA LEU A 23 -5.12 1.06 -9.57
C LEU A 23 -3.93 1.64 -8.81
N TYR A 24 -3.20 2.52 -9.46
CA TYR A 24 -2.22 3.36 -8.79
C TYR A 24 -2.30 4.78 -9.35
N ILE A 25 -1.98 5.74 -8.49
CA ILE A 25 -2.03 7.16 -8.79
C ILE A 25 -0.66 7.71 -8.50
N LEU A 26 -0.08 8.39 -9.46
CA LEU A 26 1.16 9.13 -9.31
C LEU A 26 0.82 10.59 -9.03
N TYR A 27 1.55 11.19 -8.11
CA TYR A 27 1.38 12.58 -7.71
C TYR A 27 2.67 13.34 -7.94
N ASN A 28 2.53 14.58 -8.40
CA ASN A 28 3.58 15.58 -8.37
C ASN A 28 3.25 16.61 -7.27
N ASP A 29 3.92 17.77 -7.32
CA ASP A 29 3.72 18.85 -6.33
C ASP A 29 2.38 19.56 -6.50
N TYR A 30 1.73 19.43 -7.66
CA TYR A 30 0.42 20.03 -7.97
C TYR A 30 -0.76 19.08 -7.72
N GLY A 31 -0.50 17.81 -7.39
CA GLY A 31 -1.52 16.81 -7.11
C GLY A 31 -1.42 15.58 -8.01
N PRO A 32 -2.52 14.84 -8.25
CA PRO A 32 -2.50 13.64 -9.08
C PRO A 32 -2.15 14.00 -10.53
N ASN A 33 -1.06 13.43 -11.06
CA ASN A 33 -0.58 13.71 -12.43
C ASN A 33 -0.82 12.55 -13.40
N TYR A 34 -1.05 11.34 -12.89
CA TYR A 34 -1.27 10.14 -13.70
C TYR A 34 -2.02 9.08 -12.90
N VAL A 35 -2.93 8.37 -13.57
CA VAL A 35 -3.61 7.19 -13.03
C VAL A 35 -3.33 6.01 -13.96
N GLY A 36 -2.90 4.89 -13.37
CA GLY A 36 -2.58 3.69 -14.12
C GLY A 36 -3.26 2.45 -13.55
N ILE A 37 -3.31 1.41 -14.38
CA ILE A 37 -3.89 0.11 -14.04
C ILE A 37 -2.80 -0.97 -14.11
N ALA A 38 -2.77 -1.83 -13.09
CA ALA A 38 -1.94 -3.02 -12.99
C ALA A 38 -2.83 -4.28 -13.01
N ARG A 39 -2.97 -4.91 -14.18
CA ARG A 39 -3.80 -6.12 -14.38
C ARG A 39 -3.00 -7.43 -14.45
N GLY A 40 -1.72 -7.36 -14.77
CA GLY A 40 -0.85 -8.51 -14.97
C GLY A 40 -0.29 -9.10 -13.68
N THR A 41 0.36 -10.27 -13.79
CA THR A 41 0.98 -11.01 -12.69
C THR A 41 2.16 -10.29 -12.03
N GLN A 42 2.73 -9.29 -12.73
CA GLN A 42 3.80 -8.43 -12.26
C GLN A 42 3.31 -7.30 -11.33
N GLY A 43 1.99 -7.09 -11.25
CA GLY A 43 1.36 -6.18 -10.29
C GLY A 43 1.73 -4.70 -10.41
N ILE A 44 1.41 -3.96 -9.36
CA ILE A 44 1.62 -2.52 -9.24
C ILE A 44 3.11 -2.18 -9.15
N GLY A 45 3.89 -3.00 -8.44
CA GLY A 45 5.32 -2.76 -8.25
C GLY A 45 6.07 -2.62 -9.57
N GLN A 46 5.80 -3.52 -10.53
CA GLN A 46 6.47 -3.43 -11.84
C GLN A 46 5.99 -2.24 -12.67
N ARG A 47 4.73 -1.81 -12.51
CA ARG A 47 4.22 -0.60 -13.17
C ARG A 47 4.93 0.64 -12.65
N LEU A 48 5.07 0.76 -11.33
CA LEU A 48 5.82 1.85 -10.70
C LEU A 48 7.28 1.85 -11.17
N LEU A 49 7.94 0.68 -11.18
CA LEU A 49 9.32 0.57 -11.66
C LEU A 49 9.45 0.96 -13.14
N SER A 50 8.46 0.62 -13.97
CA SER A 50 8.44 1.03 -15.37
C SER A 50 8.30 2.54 -15.51
N HIS A 51 7.44 3.19 -14.71
CA HIS A 51 7.33 4.65 -14.68
C HIS A 51 8.61 5.32 -14.18
N ASP A 52 9.32 4.66 -13.27
CA ASP A 52 10.60 5.12 -12.73
C ASP A 52 11.70 5.11 -13.79
N ARG A 53 11.77 4.03 -14.60
CA ARG A 53 12.84 3.79 -15.57
C ARG A 53 12.61 4.37 -16.97
N THR A 54 11.36 4.55 -17.38
CA THR A 54 11.03 4.96 -18.76
C THR A 54 11.05 6.47 -18.98
N ARG A 55 11.17 7.26 -17.91
CA ARG A 55 11.28 8.71 -18.00
C ARG A 55 12.67 9.13 -17.59
N ASN A 56 13.34 9.91 -18.45
CA ASN A 56 14.56 10.61 -18.06
C ASN A 56 14.24 11.49 -16.83
N ASP A 57 15.22 11.74 -15.97
CA ASP A 57 15.02 12.49 -14.71
C ASP A 57 14.30 13.84 -14.90
N ALA A 58 14.56 14.53 -16.02
CA ALA A 58 13.89 15.77 -16.38
C ALA A 58 12.37 15.64 -16.68
N GLN A 59 11.88 14.44 -16.98
CA GLN A 59 10.46 14.14 -17.26
C GLN A 59 9.78 13.37 -16.11
N LYS A 60 10.56 12.98 -15.10
CA LYS A 60 10.07 12.29 -13.90
C LYS A 60 9.53 13.31 -12.92
N THR A 61 8.28 13.70 -13.13
CA THR A 61 7.63 14.74 -12.32
C THR A 61 6.90 14.19 -11.11
N TRP A 62 6.75 12.86 -10.98
CA TRP A 62 6.08 12.27 -9.84
C TRP A 62 7.04 12.09 -8.66
N THR A 63 6.58 12.47 -7.47
CA THR A 63 7.35 12.40 -6.22
C THR A 63 6.71 11.45 -5.21
N ARG A 64 5.42 11.16 -5.40
CA ARG A 64 4.61 10.34 -4.49
C ARG A 64 3.65 9.47 -5.28
N PHE A 65 3.15 8.41 -4.64
CA PHE A 65 2.12 7.57 -5.23
C PHE A 65 1.15 7.05 -4.17
N SER A 66 -0.03 6.64 -4.62
CA SER A 66 -1.02 5.86 -3.86
C SER A 66 -1.39 4.64 -4.68
N TRP A 67 -1.83 3.57 -4.01
CA TRP A 67 -2.33 2.38 -4.69
C TRP A 67 -3.66 1.92 -4.10
N PHE A 68 -4.47 1.27 -4.93
CA PHE A 68 -5.71 0.63 -4.55
C PHE A 68 -5.73 -0.77 -5.14
N SER A 69 -5.82 -1.79 -4.29
CA SER A 69 -5.81 -3.17 -4.73
C SER A 69 -7.15 -3.85 -4.51
N PHE A 70 -7.50 -4.70 -5.47
CA PHE A 70 -8.67 -5.57 -5.40
C PHE A 70 -8.32 -7.01 -5.00
N ASP A 71 -7.03 -7.29 -4.76
CA ASP A 71 -6.56 -8.60 -4.33
C ASP A 71 -6.74 -8.78 -2.82
N ASP A 72 -6.84 -10.04 -2.38
CA ASP A 72 -7.04 -10.33 -0.97
C ASP A 72 -5.72 -10.25 -0.21
N VAL A 73 -5.77 -9.64 0.98
CA VAL A 73 -4.67 -9.71 1.95
C VAL A 73 -5.00 -10.80 2.96
N VAL A 74 -4.19 -11.86 2.98
CA VAL A 74 -4.42 -13.04 3.81
C VAL A 74 -3.37 -13.16 4.91
N ASP A 75 -3.80 -13.61 6.09
CA ASP A 75 -2.89 -14.01 7.16
C ASP A 75 -2.21 -15.33 6.77
N VAL A 76 -0.91 -15.41 7.03
CA VAL A 76 -0.08 -16.59 6.72
C VAL A 76 0.41 -17.32 7.96
N GLY A 77 -0.22 -17.06 9.12
CA GLY A 77 0.07 -17.73 10.38
C GLY A 77 1.42 -17.33 10.99
N LYS A 78 1.93 -16.15 10.60
CA LYS A 78 3.22 -15.62 11.05
C LYS A 78 3.01 -14.30 11.77
N THR A 79 3.75 -14.10 12.85
CA THR A 79 3.63 -12.92 13.69
C THR A 79 3.86 -11.65 12.88
N GLY A 80 2.77 -10.91 12.65
CA GLY A 80 2.81 -9.61 12.00
C GLY A 80 2.88 -9.62 10.48
N TRP A 81 2.86 -10.77 9.79
CA TRP A 81 2.93 -10.82 8.32
C TRP A 81 1.60 -11.18 7.66
N SER A 82 1.41 -10.64 6.46
CA SER A 82 0.31 -10.97 5.56
C SER A 82 0.81 -11.02 4.12
N GLU A 83 0.12 -11.78 3.27
CA GLU A 83 0.50 -11.94 1.86
C GLU A 83 -0.65 -11.53 0.93
N ILE A 84 -0.27 -11.10 -0.28
CA ILE A 84 -1.23 -10.84 -1.35
C ILE A 84 -1.61 -12.15 -2.02
N ARG A 85 -2.90 -12.46 -2.00
CA ARG A 85 -3.51 -13.54 -2.77
C ARG A 85 -4.23 -12.94 -3.97
N LEU A 86 -3.69 -13.22 -5.16
CA LEU A 86 -4.32 -12.81 -6.41
C LEU A 86 -5.66 -13.54 -6.56
N ARG A 87 -6.74 -12.78 -6.74
CA ARG A 87 -8.06 -13.34 -7.08
C ARG A 87 -8.03 -14.01 -8.47
N SER A 88 -8.28 -15.30 -8.51
CA SER A 88 -8.27 -16.09 -9.76
C SER A 88 -9.56 -15.94 -10.59
N ALA A 89 -10.67 -15.57 -9.96
CA ALA A 89 -11.97 -15.44 -10.61
C ALA A 89 -12.58 -14.05 -10.39
N LEU A 90 -13.41 -13.62 -11.36
CA LEU A 90 -14.31 -12.49 -11.17
C LEU A 90 -15.30 -12.88 -10.07
N LYS A 91 -15.23 -12.19 -8.94
CA LYS A 91 -16.29 -12.26 -7.93
C LYS A 91 -17.40 -11.33 -8.39
N GLU A 92 -18.65 -11.79 -8.36
CA GLU A 92 -19.78 -10.91 -8.55
C GLU A 92 -19.73 -9.82 -7.47
N VAL A 93 -19.72 -8.56 -7.91
CA VAL A 93 -19.68 -7.39 -7.02
C VAL A 93 -20.98 -6.65 -7.22
N ASP A 94 -21.66 -6.39 -6.10
CA ASP A 94 -22.86 -5.56 -6.10
C ASP A 94 -22.53 -4.13 -6.56
N ALA A 95 -23.43 -3.53 -7.34
CA ALA A 95 -23.24 -2.19 -7.88
C ALA A 95 -23.06 -1.14 -6.77
N ALA A 96 -23.76 -1.29 -5.64
CA ALA A 96 -23.59 -0.37 -4.51
C ALA A 96 -22.17 -0.46 -3.94
N THR A 97 -21.60 -1.67 -3.84
CA THR A 97 -20.21 -1.85 -3.39
C THR A 97 -19.22 -1.11 -4.29
N VAL A 98 -19.39 -1.21 -5.62
CA VAL A 98 -18.53 -0.48 -6.58
C VAL A 98 -18.68 1.03 -6.42
N VAL A 99 -19.91 1.54 -6.26
CA VAL A 99 -20.15 2.97 -6.05
C VAL A 99 -19.47 3.47 -4.78
N PHE A 100 -19.56 2.72 -3.67
CA PHE A 100 -18.90 3.09 -2.42
C PHE A 100 -17.36 3.08 -2.54
N ASP A 101 -16.79 2.07 -3.20
CA ASP A 101 -15.34 2.01 -3.42
C ASP A 101 -14.86 3.18 -4.28
N MET A 102 -15.62 3.56 -5.31
CA MET A 102 -15.31 4.70 -6.18
C MET A 102 -15.44 6.03 -5.44
N GLU A 103 -16.49 6.22 -4.64
CA GLU A 103 -16.65 7.43 -3.80
C GLU A 103 -15.46 7.59 -2.85
N ALA A 104 -15.09 6.52 -2.13
CA ALA A 104 -13.98 6.57 -1.19
C ALA A 104 -12.64 6.86 -1.90
N LEU A 105 -12.43 6.29 -3.08
CA LEU A 105 -11.28 6.61 -3.91
C LEU A 105 -11.28 8.08 -4.31
N MET A 106 -12.40 8.62 -4.78
CA MET A 106 -12.51 10.03 -5.19
C MET A 106 -12.29 10.99 -4.02
N ILE A 107 -12.87 10.72 -2.84
CA ILE A 107 -12.63 11.52 -1.63
C ILE A 107 -11.14 11.53 -1.29
N LYS A 108 -10.49 10.36 -1.33
CA LYS A 108 -9.07 10.23 -1.01
C LYS A 108 -8.18 10.99 -1.99
N VAL A 109 -8.52 10.96 -3.27
CA VAL A 109 -7.72 11.58 -4.35
C VAL A 109 -7.91 13.09 -4.40
N LEU A 110 -9.14 13.56 -4.26
CA LEU A 110 -9.49 14.98 -4.35
C LEU A 110 -9.26 15.72 -3.03
N GLY A 111 -9.00 15.00 -1.94
CA GLY A 111 -8.84 15.61 -0.62
C GLY A 111 -10.09 16.32 -0.13
N THR A 112 -11.27 15.92 -0.63
CA THR A 112 -12.55 16.59 -0.37
C THR A 112 -13.16 16.24 0.99
N ALA A 113 -12.45 15.50 1.83
CA ALA A 113 -12.79 15.38 3.24
C ALA A 113 -12.64 16.78 3.87
N ILE A 114 -13.78 17.43 4.12
CA ILE A 114 -13.87 18.76 4.71
C ILE A 114 -12.97 18.80 5.95
N GLN A 115 -12.04 19.77 6.01
CA GLN A 115 -11.18 20.01 7.17
C GLN A 115 -12.03 20.05 8.45
N GLY A 116 -11.81 19.09 9.36
CA GLY A 116 -12.51 18.99 10.64
C GLY A 116 -13.61 17.94 10.69
N SER A 117 -14.10 17.42 9.56
CA SER A 117 -14.82 16.16 9.59
C SER A 117 -13.80 15.03 9.50
N GLN A 118 -13.52 14.40 10.65
CA GLN A 118 -13.41 12.96 10.63
C GLN A 118 -14.78 12.42 10.18
N ILE A 119 -15.11 12.58 8.89
CA ILE A 119 -15.69 11.42 8.23
C ILE A 119 -14.54 10.43 8.35
N ASP A 120 -14.51 9.72 9.48
CA ASP A 120 -14.06 8.34 9.54
C ASP A 120 -14.61 7.78 8.26
N MET A 121 -13.74 7.64 7.24
CA MET A 121 -14.11 7.07 5.97
C MET A 121 -14.66 5.72 6.39
N ASN A 122 -15.98 5.65 6.54
CA ASN A 122 -16.66 4.53 7.12
C ASN A 122 -16.76 3.55 5.95
N PHE A 123 -15.59 3.05 5.55
CA PHE A 123 -15.33 1.82 4.81
C PHE A 123 -16.08 0.61 5.44
N ASN A 124 -16.77 0.83 6.56
CA ASN A 124 -17.68 -0.04 7.30
C ASN A 124 -19.11 -0.16 6.75
N ARG A 125 -19.55 0.56 5.70
CA ARG A 125 -20.95 0.45 5.22
C ARG A 125 -21.25 -0.71 4.27
N GLY A 126 -20.28 -1.55 3.91
CA GLY A 126 -20.54 -2.69 3.00
C GLY A 126 -19.63 -3.90 3.22
N GLN A 127 -18.31 -3.71 3.11
CA GLN A 127 -17.28 -4.68 3.53
C GLN A 127 -15.89 -4.05 3.28
N ALA A 128 -15.13 -3.88 4.37
CA ALA A 128 -13.70 -4.22 4.45
C ALA A 128 -12.67 -3.55 3.51
N VAL A 129 -12.82 -2.29 3.09
CA VAL A 129 -11.63 -1.56 2.59
C VAL A 129 -10.71 -1.29 3.79
N LYS A 130 -9.55 -1.95 3.78
CA LYS A 130 -8.54 -1.82 4.83
C LYS A 130 -7.49 -0.82 4.36
N GLN A 131 -7.32 0.28 5.08
CA GLN A 131 -6.22 1.21 4.82
C GLN A 131 -4.89 0.58 5.26
N TRP A 132 -3.91 0.64 4.36
CA TRP A 132 -2.52 0.30 4.61
C TRP A 132 -1.66 1.53 4.39
N HIS A 133 -0.66 1.70 5.23
CA HIS A 133 0.31 2.78 5.16
C HIS A 133 1.59 2.25 4.52
N GLN A 134 2.21 3.00 3.62
CA GLN A 134 3.50 2.62 3.06
C GLN A 134 4.55 2.62 4.17
N ILE A 135 5.37 1.57 4.23
CA ILE A 135 6.55 1.56 5.10
C ILE A 135 7.57 2.55 4.56
N THR A 136 7.99 3.49 5.41
CA THR A 136 9.06 4.44 5.14
C THR A 136 10.30 4.08 5.98
N TYR A 137 11.38 4.85 5.80
CA TYR A 137 12.60 4.70 6.61
C TYR A 137 12.32 4.89 8.12
N ASP A 138 11.42 5.79 8.48
CA ASP A 138 11.06 6.04 9.88
C ASP A 138 10.36 4.85 10.54
N ASP A 139 9.73 3.97 9.77
CA ASP A 139 9.03 2.79 10.30
C ASP A 139 10.00 1.67 10.72
N LEU A 140 11.28 1.80 10.38
CA LEU A 140 12.33 0.81 10.65
C LEU A 140 12.91 0.92 12.06
N TYR A 141 12.85 2.11 12.68
CA TYR A 141 13.47 2.32 14.00
C TYR A 141 12.85 1.46 15.11
N PRO A 142 13.60 1.14 16.18
CA PRO A 142 13.08 0.41 17.32
C PRO A 142 11.78 0.99 17.88
N GLY A 143 10.80 0.12 18.16
CA GLY A 143 9.48 0.52 18.66
C GLY A 143 8.50 1.06 17.59
N ARG A 144 8.93 1.20 16.34
CA ARG A 144 8.07 1.54 15.20
C ARG A 144 7.38 0.30 14.64
N PRO A 145 6.42 0.43 13.70
CA PRO A 145 5.63 -0.69 13.22
C PRO A 145 6.46 -1.88 12.73
N LEU A 146 7.54 -1.65 11.96
CA LEU A 146 8.35 -2.75 11.44
C LEU A 146 9.23 -3.40 12.53
N GLY A 147 9.78 -2.60 13.45
CA GLY A 147 10.54 -3.10 14.61
C GLY A 147 9.74 -3.96 15.59
N LYS A 148 8.43 -4.14 15.36
CA LYS A 148 7.52 -5.00 16.16
C LYS A 148 7.13 -6.30 15.45
N VAL A 149 7.69 -6.56 14.27
CA VAL A 149 7.38 -7.72 13.42
C VAL A 149 8.61 -8.63 13.33
N ASP A 150 8.40 -9.94 13.23
CA ASP A 150 9.49 -10.89 12.97
C ASP A 150 10.02 -10.71 11.54
N ILE A 151 11.20 -10.10 11.39
CA ILE A 151 11.74 -9.65 10.10
C ILE A 151 12.38 -10.75 9.23
N THR A 152 12.43 -11.99 9.71
CA THR A 152 13.07 -13.14 9.02
C THR A 152 12.50 -13.45 7.63
N ARG A 153 11.33 -12.89 7.28
CA ARG A 153 10.65 -13.02 5.99
C ARG A 153 10.84 -11.84 5.03
N LEU A 154 11.69 -10.86 5.34
CA LEU A 154 12.11 -9.84 4.37
C LEU A 154 12.76 -10.52 3.15
N THR A 155 11.98 -10.68 2.09
CA THR A 155 12.46 -11.12 0.78
C THR A 155 13.10 -9.97 0.01
N ASP A 156 12.89 -8.74 0.47
CA ASP A 156 13.53 -7.55 -0.06
C ASP A 156 14.86 -7.32 0.65
N TRP A 157 15.95 -7.54 -0.09
CA TRP A 157 17.31 -7.38 0.42
C TRP A 157 17.62 -5.95 0.84
N THR A 158 16.96 -4.94 0.25
CA THR A 158 17.22 -3.53 0.56
C THR A 158 16.76 -3.19 1.98
N LEU A 159 15.56 -3.62 2.36
CA LEU A 159 15.07 -3.45 3.72
C LEU A 159 15.89 -4.25 4.72
N ARG A 160 16.35 -5.45 4.33
CA ARG A 160 17.18 -6.28 5.21
C ARG A 160 18.53 -5.61 5.50
N SER A 161 19.20 -5.06 4.49
CA SER A 161 20.48 -4.36 4.70
C SER A 161 20.34 -3.13 5.60
N TYR A 162 19.25 -2.37 5.47
CA TYR A 162 19.00 -1.22 6.36
C TYR A 162 18.72 -1.63 7.81
N MET A 163 18.08 -2.78 8.02
CA MET A 163 17.86 -3.29 9.38
C MET A 163 19.16 -3.81 10.01
N ASP A 164 19.99 -4.49 9.22
CA ASP A 164 21.32 -4.91 9.66
C ASP A 164 22.19 -3.70 10.05
N GLU A 165 22.05 -2.55 9.37
CA GLU A 165 22.70 -1.28 9.73
C GLU A 165 22.20 -0.72 11.07
N ILE A 166 20.88 -0.70 11.30
CA ILE A 166 20.28 -0.20 12.56
C ILE A 166 20.68 -1.09 13.75
N ASP A 167 20.70 -2.41 13.56
CA ASP A 167 21.08 -3.37 14.61
C ASP A 167 22.60 -3.36 14.90
N GLY A 168 23.42 -2.89 13.96
CA GLY A 168 24.88 -2.77 14.07
C GLY A 168 25.39 -1.48 14.75
N GLU A 169 24.52 -0.48 14.96
CA GLU A 169 24.84 0.77 15.68
C GLU A 169 24.57 0.69 17.21
N GLY A 170 24.39 -0.53 17.75
CA GLY A 170 24.08 -0.80 19.17
C GLY A 170 25.28 -1.09 20.07
#